data_AF-A0A1N6KF31-F1
#
_entry.id   AF-A0A1N6KF31-F1
#
_cell.length_a   1.000
_cell.length_b   1.000
_cell.length_c   1.000
_cell.angle_alpha   90.00
_cell.angle_beta   90.00
_cell.angle_gamma   90.00
#
_symmetry.space_group_name_H-M   'P 1'
#
loop_
_entity.id
_entity.type
_entity.pdbx_description
1 polymer ?
#
loop_
_entity_poly.entity_id
_entity_poly.type
_entity_poly.pdbx_seq_one_letter_code
_entity_poly.pdbx_strand_id
1 'polypeptide(L)'
;MPIDFEARIAQLLLRAARHRKLVPYGAFHAIFPADYALNRRYAALERTAASICDLQLADYASLLCTDSGLPGPDFYARFKRLHAERYYTVLGADRTRKLKLVEKQRFAREAREEVYRHARAAKEELPADAQEALEAAAAARSAARPVRNAVLGVALVTSGLLGAPAADAQEFSLFGGGSRAGSTNTYTWAFNYQEGLGQYFAASFSWLNEGHIPDHHRDGQMVQLWGRIPVGNPKFVLQAGIGPYRYFDTTTADQGGSYSDTHGWGVVYSVRAAYYASSRWITQLQLNRVHVQRGPDATSVMFGVGYQLDAPDTPGPRDWAAGSSTNVTNNEVAVYLGKTIVNSTSSPSALGGAIEYRRGLARYLDVTLGYLHEGSSKLARRDGITSQLWATRAFFNDKVTLGVGAGAYYAINENENSESPGPGAGKFSGLVTIAGSYRFTRSWDARLEWNRVVTRYNRDSDVIFAGAGYRF
;
A
#
# COMPACT_ATOMS: atom_id res chain seq x y z
N MET A 1 -13.98 7.56 -35.52
CA MET A 1 -13.31 6.29 -35.90
C MET A 1 -13.89 5.17 -35.06
N PRO A 2 -14.12 3.97 -35.61
CA PRO A 2 -14.31 2.77 -34.78
C PRO A 2 -13.04 2.55 -33.95
N ILE A 3 -13.19 2.27 -32.66
CA ILE A 3 -12.05 1.95 -31.78
C ILE A 3 -11.67 0.50 -32.03
N ASP A 4 -10.54 0.27 -32.68
CA ASP A 4 -9.97 -1.07 -32.78
C ASP A 4 -9.38 -1.47 -31.42
N PHE A 5 -10.17 -2.25 -30.68
CA PHE A 5 -9.74 -2.81 -29.40
C PHE A 5 -8.66 -3.88 -29.59
N GLU A 6 -8.69 -4.65 -30.68
CA GLU A 6 -7.78 -5.78 -30.92
C GLU A 6 -6.37 -5.26 -31.22
N ALA A 7 -6.22 -4.22 -32.04
CA ALA A 7 -4.93 -3.54 -32.23
C ALA A 7 -4.34 -2.99 -30.91
N ARG A 8 -5.16 -2.42 -30.02
CA ARG A 8 -4.71 -1.89 -28.72
C ARG A 8 -4.30 -3.01 -27.75
N ILE A 9 -5.02 -4.14 -27.75
CA ILE A 9 -4.65 -5.33 -26.98
C ILE A 9 -3.33 -5.91 -27.52
N ALA A 10 -3.19 -6.04 -28.84
CA ALA A 10 -1.99 -6.59 -29.46
C ALA A 10 -0.75 -5.76 -29.11
N GLN A 11 -0.86 -4.42 -29.23
CA GLN A 11 0.21 -3.50 -28.85
C GLN A 11 0.58 -3.61 -27.37
N LEU A 12 -0.40 -3.80 -26.47
CA LEU A 12 -0.17 -3.96 -25.03
C LEU A 12 0.59 -5.26 -24.73
N LEU A 13 0.15 -6.39 -25.29
CA LEU A 13 0.74 -7.71 -25.08
C LEU A 13 2.15 -7.82 -25.70
N LEU A 14 2.32 -7.42 -26.97
CA LEU A 14 3.62 -7.45 -27.66
C LEU A 14 4.66 -6.58 -26.95
N ARG A 15 4.27 -5.40 -26.45
CA ARG A 15 5.15 -4.53 -25.68
C ARG A 15 5.55 -5.15 -24.34
N ALA A 16 4.61 -5.78 -23.64
CA ALA A 16 4.89 -6.46 -22.39
C ALA A 16 5.86 -7.64 -22.59
N ALA A 17 5.62 -8.46 -23.61
CA ALA A 17 6.48 -9.59 -23.99
C ALA A 17 7.93 -9.15 -24.29
N ARG A 18 8.10 -8.15 -25.18
CA ARG A 18 9.42 -7.63 -25.60
C ARG A 18 10.26 -7.07 -24.43
N HIS A 19 9.63 -6.66 -23.33
CA HIS A 19 10.33 -6.13 -22.16
C HIS A 19 10.32 -7.06 -20.94
N ARG A 20 9.85 -8.31 -21.10
CA ARG A 20 9.65 -9.29 -20.01
C ARG A 20 8.84 -8.72 -18.83
N LYS A 21 7.76 -7.98 -19.15
CA LYS A 21 6.84 -7.35 -18.17
C LYS A 21 5.49 -8.03 -18.18
N LEU A 22 4.75 -7.86 -17.08
CA LEU A 22 3.35 -8.26 -16.94
C LEU A 22 2.40 -7.10 -17.24
N VAL A 23 1.13 -7.43 -17.49
CA VAL A 23 0.05 -6.51 -17.80
C VAL A 23 -1.01 -6.58 -16.69
N PRO A 24 -1.17 -5.54 -15.85
CA PRO A 24 -2.25 -5.53 -14.86
C PRO A 24 -3.63 -5.61 -15.52
N TYR A 25 -4.56 -6.39 -14.95
CA TYR A 25 -5.95 -6.46 -15.47
C TYR A 25 -6.60 -5.07 -15.60
N GLY A 26 -6.28 -4.12 -14.71
CA GLY A 26 -6.74 -2.73 -14.83
C GLY A 26 -6.29 -2.04 -16.12
N ALA A 27 -5.06 -2.26 -16.57
CA ALA A 27 -4.52 -1.70 -17.81
C ALA A 27 -5.20 -2.30 -19.06
N PHE A 28 -5.50 -3.61 -19.02
CA PHE A 28 -6.30 -4.27 -20.04
C PHE A 28 -7.76 -3.77 -20.05
N HIS A 29 -8.41 -3.68 -18.88
CA HIS A 29 -9.80 -3.22 -18.80
C HIS A 29 -9.98 -1.76 -19.20
N ALA A 30 -8.98 -0.90 -18.98
CA ALA A 30 -8.96 0.50 -19.44
C ALA A 30 -8.87 0.67 -20.97
N ILE A 31 -8.73 -0.41 -21.75
CA ILE A 31 -8.90 -0.36 -23.20
C ILE A 31 -10.37 -0.14 -23.58
N PHE A 32 -11.31 -0.62 -22.77
CA PHE A 32 -12.73 -0.68 -23.11
C PHE A 32 -13.56 0.37 -22.35
N PRO A 33 -14.68 0.85 -22.93
CA PRO A 33 -15.72 1.60 -22.22
C PRO A 33 -16.22 0.89 -20.95
N ALA A 34 -16.78 1.65 -20.00
CA ALA A 34 -17.22 1.11 -18.71
C ALA A 34 -18.38 0.10 -18.83
N ASP A 35 -19.30 0.34 -19.76
CA ASP A 35 -20.46 -0.48 -20.13
C ASP A 35 -20.12 -1.72 -20.97
N TYR A 36 -18.89 -1.82 -21.51
CA TYR A 36 -18.52 -2.94 -22.37
C TYR A 36 -18.45 -4.26 -21.59
N ALA A 37 -19.30 -5.22 -21.93
CA ALA A 37 -19.49 -6.45 -21.17
C ALA A 37 -18.19 -7.28 -21.00
N LEU A 38 -17.97 -7.79 -19.78
CA LEU A 38 -16.71 -8.45 -19.38
C LEU A 38 -16.37 -9.68 -20.22
N ASN A 39 -17.37 -10.49 -20.58
CA ASN A 39 -17.20 -11.64 -21.47
C ASN A 39 -16.72 -11.23 -22.87
N ARG A 40 -17.21 -10.10 -23.42
CA ARG A 40 -16.74 -9.57 -24.70
C ARG A 40 -15.30 -9.05 -24.63
N ARG A 41 -14.86 -8.51 -23.48
CA ARG A 41 -13.46 -8.13 -23.26
C ARG A 41 -12.54 -9.35 -23.38
N TYR A 42 -12.86 -10.44 -22.67
CA TYR A 42 -12.04 -11.66 -22.71
C TYR A 42 -12.10 -12.39 -24.06
N ALA A 43 -13.24 -12.37 -24.75
CA ALA A 43 -13.32 -12.87 -26.13
C ALA A 43 -12.41 -12.08 -27.10
N ALA A 44 -12.33 -10.76 -26.96
CA ALA A 44 -11.40 -9.93 -27.74
C ALA A 44 -9.93 -10.20 -27.35
N LEU A 45 -9.63 -10.40 -26.07
CA LEU A 45 -8.30 -10.79 -25.60
C LEU A 45 -7.83 -12.11 -26.23
N GLU A 46 -8.68 -13.14 -26.21
CA GLU A 46 -8.35 -14.46 -26.72
C GLU A 46 -8.19 -14.48 -28.24
N ARG A 47 -9.07 -13.78 -28.99
CA ARG A 47 -8.89 -13.57 -30.43
C ARG A 47 -7.60 -12.84 -30.76
N THR A 48 -7.26 -11.80 -30.00
CA THR A 48 -6.04 -11.02 -30.22
C THR A 48 -4.78 -11.82 -29.88
N ALA A 49 -4.81 -12.64 -28.82
CA ALA A 49 -3.69 -13.53 -28.52
C ALA A 49 -3.49 -14.57 -29.63
N ALA A 50 -4.58 -15.14 -30.16
CA ALA A 50 -4.56 -16.10 -31.27
C ALA A 50 -4.14 -15.49 -32.62
N SER A 51 -4.28 -14.17 -32.82
CA SER A 51 -3.78 -13.48 -34.02
C SER A 51 -2.31 -13.06 -33.92
N ILE A 52 -1.71 -13.10 -32.73
CA ILE A 52 -0.26 -12.89 -32.53
C ILE A 52 0.52 -14.19 -32.76
N CYS A 53 0.02 -15.31 -32.26
CA CYS A 53 0.67 -16.63 -32.32
C CYS A 53 -0.37 -17.74 -32.10
N ASP A 54 -0.05 -18.97 -32.48
CA ASP A 54 -0.80 -20.13 -32.01
C ASP A 54 -0.76 -20.18 -30.47
N LEU A 55 -1.94 -20.23 -29.85
CA LEU A 55 -2.09 -20.28 -28.40
C LEU A 55 -1.46 -21.54 -27.77
N GLN A 56 -1.21 -22.61 -28.53
CA GLN A 56 -0.45 -23.77 -28.05
C GLN A 56 1.07 -23.54 -28.06
N LEU A 57 1.59 -22.60 -28.84
CA LEU A 57 3.00 -22.24 -28.87
C LEU A 57 3.34 -21.12 -27.88
N ALA A 58 2.49 -20.09 -27.79
CA ALA A 58 2.66 -18.96 -26.88
C ALA A 58 1.33 -18.23 -26.60
N ASP A 59 0.67 -18.52 -25.47
CA ASP A 59 -0.49 -17.74 -25.02
C ASP A 59 -0.07 -16.35 -24.49
N TYR A 60 -0.03 -15.34 -25.36
CA TYR A 60 0.28 -13.95 -24.99
C TYR A 60 -0.66 -13.38 -23.91
N ALA A 61 -1.88 -13.90 -23.74
CA ALA A 61 -2.78 -13.46 -22.68
C ALA A 61 -2.34 -13.96 -21.28
N SER A 62 -1.39 -14.91 -21.18
CA SER A 62 -0.73 -15.30 -19.92
C SER A 62 0.07 -14.17 -19.26
N LEU A 63 0.41 -13.11 -20.02
CA LEU A 63 1.05 -11.91 -19.49
C LEU A 63 0.14 -11.06 -18.60
N LEU A 64 -1.19 -11.28 -18.64
CA LEU A 64 -2.08 -10.62 -17.70
C LEU A 64 -1.78 -11.08 -16.27
N CYS A 65 -1.88 -10.14 -15.32
CA CYS A 65 -1.69 -10.41 -13.91
C CYS A 65 -2.68 -9.66 -13.02
N THR A 66 -3.20 -10.35 -12.01
CA THR A 66 -3.79 -9.76 -10.81
C THR A 66 -2.71 -9.08 -9.97
N ASP A 67 -3.10 -8.42 -8.88
CA ASP A 67 -2.13 -7.69 -8.04
C ASP A 67 -1.13 -8.64 -7.36
N SER A 68 -1.50 -9.92 -7.17
CA SER A 68 -0.59 -11.01 -6.75
C SER A 68 0.39 -11.50 -7.83
N GLY A 69 0.48 -10.85 -8.99
CA GLY A 69 1.37 -11.23 -10.09
C GLY A 69 0.95 -12.50 -10.86
N LEU A 70 0.00 -13.30 -10.36
CA LEU A 70 -0.57 -14.46 -11.06
C LEU A 70 -1.57 -14.06 -12.15
N PRO A 71 -1.77 -14.89 -13.18
CA PRO A 71 -2.92 -14.78 -14.07
C PRO A 71 -4.24 -15.00 -13.34
N GLY A 72 -5.33 -14.45 -13.86
CA GLY A 72 -6.68 -14.63 -13.36
C GLY A 72 -7.34 -15.95 -13.80
N PRO A 73 -8.62 -16.17 -13.43
CA PRO A 73 -9.33 -17.43 -13.71
C PRO A 73 -9.45 -17.79 -15.20
N ASP A 74 -9.51 -16.78 -16.08
CA ASP A 74 -9.61 -16.98 -17.53
C ASP A 74 -8.39 -17.73 -18.10
N PHE A 75 -7.19 -17.43 -17.60
CA PHE A 75 -5.97 -18.11 -18.00
C PHE A 75 -6.00 -19.59 -17.63
N TYR A 76 -6.38 -19.96 -16.40
CA TYR A 76 -6.40 -21.38 -16.03
C TYR A 76 -7.48 -22.16 -16.78
N ALA A 77 -8.62 -21.55 -17.10
CA ALA A 77 -9.64 -22.15 -17.95
C ALA A 77 -9.13 -22.37 -19.39
N ARG A 78 -8.44 -21.38 -19.96
CA ARG A 78 -7.84 -21.44 -21.31
C ARG A 78 -6.65 -22.41 -21.37
N PHE A 79 -5.74 -22.38 -20.40
CA PHE A 79 -4.63 -23.32 -20.28
C PHE A 79 -5.11 -24.75 -20.09
N LYS A 80 -6.16 -25.00 -19.28
CA LYS A 80 -6.80 -26.31 -19.17
C LYS A 80 -7.40 -26.80 -20.50
N ARG A 81 -7.94 -25.88 -21.32
CA ARG A 81 -8.52 -26.16 -22.64
C ARG A 81 -7.45 -26.45 -23.70
N LEU A 82 -6.32 -25.74 -23.68
CA LEU A 82 -5.24 -25.84 -24.67
C LEU A 82 -4.21 -26.92 -24.33
N HIS A 83 -3.93 -27.12 -23.04
CA HIS A 83 -2.88 -28.00 -22.54
C HIS A 83 -3.43 -29.01 -21.53
N ALA A 84 -4.53 -29.67 -21.88
CA ALA A 84 -5.24 -30.60 -21.00
C ALA A 84 -4.32 -31.66 -20.38
N GLU A 85 -3.40 -32.24 -21.16
CA GLU A 85 -2.42 -33.22 -20.68
C GLU A 85 -1.48 -32.62 -19.62
N ARG A 86 -0.77 -31.52 -19.92
CA ARG A 86 0.09 -30.80 -18.96
C ARG A 86 -0.68 -30.43 -17.69
N TYR A 87 -1.94 -29.99 -17.84
CA TYR A 87 -2.80 -29.60 -16.73
C TYR A 87 -3.14 -30.79 -15.82
N TYR A 88 -3.60 -31.91 -16.38
CA TYR A 88 -3.99 -33.08 -15.60
C TYR A 88 -2.81 -33.89 -15.05
N THR A 89 -1.65 -33.89 -15.72
CA THR A 89 -0.42 -34.51 -15.20
C THR A 89 0.04 -33.86 -13.89
N VAL A 90 -0.11 -32.54 -13.75
CA VAL A 90 0.16 -31.83 -12.48
C VAL A 90 -0.98 -32.00 -11.47
N LEU A 91 -2.23 -32.10 -11.92
CA LEU A 91 -3.38 -32.27 -11.02
C LEU A 91 -3.39 -33.67 -10.38
N GLY A 92 -2.96 -34.71 -11.11
CA GLY A 92 -2.87 -36.08 -10.63
C GLY A 92 -4.20 -36.85 -10.73
N ALA A 93 -4.35 -37.88 -9.89
CA ALA A 93 -5.51 -38.78 -9.90
C ALA A 93 -6.82 -38.07 -9.54
N ASP A 94 -6.78 -37.13 -8.59
CA ASP A 94 -7.91 -36.26 -8.28
C ASP A 94 -8.03 -35.17 -9.36
N ARG A 95 -9.00 -35.34 -10.26
CA ARG A 95 -9.25 -34.42 -11.36
C ARG A 95 -10.22 -33.27 -11.03
N THR A 96 -10.79 -33.25 -9.82
CA THR A 96 -11.81 -32.27 -9.40
C THR A 96 -11.30 -31.28 -8.36
N ARG A 97 -10.16 -31.56 -7.68
CA ARG A 97 -9.50 -30.59 -6.80
C ARG A 97 -9.12 -29.29 -7.50
N LYS A 98 -9.00 -28.23 -6.70
CA LYS A 98 -8.41 -26.95 -7.12
C LYS A 98 -6.88 -27.08 -7.24
N LEU A 99 -6.30 -26.26 -8.12
CA LEU A 99 -4.84 -26.10 -8.19
C LEU A 99 -4.29 -25.48 -6.90
N LYS A 100 -3.20 -26.04 -6.39
CA LYS A 100 -2.36 -25.47 -5.33
C LYS A 100 -1.62 -24.24 -5.85
N LEU A 101 -1.14 -23.38 -4.95
CA LEU A 101 -0.44 -22.15 -5.34
C LEU A 101 0.80 -22.42 -6.20
N VAL A 102 1.65 -23.37 -5.79
CA VAL A 102 2.87 -23.76 -6.53
C VAL A 102 2.52 -24.26 -7.94
N GLU A 103 1.39 -24.94 -8.12
CA GLU A 103 0.93 -25.44 -9.43
C GLU A 103 0.47 -24.27 -10.32
N LYS A 104 -0.25 -23.29 -9.76
CA LYS A 104 -0.64 -22.05 -10.45
C LYS A 104 0.57 -21.22 -10.87
N GLN A 105 1.51 -20.99 -9.95
CA GLN A 105 2.77 -20.30 -10.21
C GLN A 105 3.60 -21.01 -11.29
N ARG A 106 3.64 -22.34 -11.26
CA ARG A 106 4.32 -23.15 -12.29
C ARG A 106 3.72 -22.93 -13.67
N PHE A 107 2.41 -23.13 -13.85
CA PHE A 107 1.76 -22.90 -15.15
C PHE A 107 1.91 -21.46 -15.65
N ALA A 108 1.75 -20.47 -14.76
CA ALA A 108 1.95 -19.07 -15.10
C ALA A 108 3.38 -18.80 -15.58
N ARG A 109 4.39 -19.35 -14.89
CA ARG A 109 5.81 -19.19 -15.24
C ARG A 109 6.14 -19.86 -16.57
N GLU A 110 5.69 -21.10 -16.77
CA GLU A 110 5.90 -21.84 -18.02
C GLU A 110 5.31 -21.10 -19.22
N ALA A 111 4.02 -20.74 -19.18
CA ALA A 111 3.35 -20.02 -20.27
C ALA A 111 3.98 -18.65 -20.58
N ARG A 112 4.44 -17.92 -19.55
CA ARG A 112 5.11 -16.62 -19.74
C ARG A 112 6.50 -16.76 -20.35
N GLU A 113 7.28 -17.78 -19.98
CA GLU A 113 8.58 -18.03 -20.63
C GLU A 113 8.43 -18.50 -22.08
N GLU A 114 7.37 -19.24 -22.41
CA GLU A 114 7.00 -19.57 -23.80
C GLU A 114 6.76 -18.28 -24.61
N VAL A 115 5.96 -17.34 -24.08
CA VAL A 115 5.72 -16.02 -24.69
C VAL A 115 7.00 -15.17 -24.81
N TYR A 116 7.86 -15.13 -23.79
CA TYR A 116 9.10 -14.37 -23.84
C TYR A 116 10.11 -14.97 -24.83
N ARG A 117 10.13 -16.31 -24.98
CA ARG A 117 10.97 -16.99 -25.98
C ARG A 117 10.46 -16.69 -27.40
N HIS A 118 9.16 -16.79 -27.63
CA HIS A 118 8.53 -16.45 -28.92
C HIS A 118 8.79 -14.98 -29.30
N ALA A 119 8.57 -14.05 -28.37
CA ALA A 119 8.81 -12.62 -28.59
C ALA A 119 10.29 -12.26 -28.82
N ARG A 120 11.23 -13.10 -28.38
CA ARG A 120 12.65 -12.96 -28.67
C ARG A 120 13.00 -13.49 -30.06
N ALA A 121 12.54 -14.68 -30.43
CA ALA A 121 12.75 -15.24 -31.77
C ALA A 121 12.19 -14.29 -32.85
N ALA A 122 10.96 -13.80 -32.66
CA ALA A 122 10.35 -12.80 -33.53
C ALA A 122 11.01 -11.40 -33.51
N LYS A 123 12.02 -11.16 -32.66
CA LYS A 123 12.91 -9.99 -32.75
C LYS A 123 14.16 -10.31 -33.57
N GLU A 124 14.73 -11.51 -33.39
CA GLU A 124 15.94 -11.96 -34.08
C GLU A 124 15.71 -12.22 -35.58
N GLU A 125 14.45 -12.37 -36.02
CA GLU A 125 14.04 -12.44 -37.43
C GLU A 125 13.85 -11.06 -38.11
N LEU A 126 13.94 -9.93 -37.39
CA LEU A 126 13.85 -8.60 -38.02
C LEU A 126 15.19 -8.20 -38.69
N PRO A 127 15.15 -7.56 -39.87
CA PRO A 127 16.30 -6.90 -40.46
C PRO A 127 17.01 -5.92 -39.50
N ALA A 128 18.34 -5.92 -39.52
CA ALA A 128 19.17 -5.21 -38.54
C ALA A 128 18.98 -3.68 -38.56
N ASP A 129 18.71 -3.11 -39.73
CA ASP A 129 18.37 -1.70 -39.96
C ASP A 129 17.03 -1.32 -39.30
N ALA A 130 16.02 -2.18 -39.42
CA ALA A 130 14.73 -2.00 -38.75
C ALA A 130 14.86 -2.12 -37.22
N GLN A 131 15.78 -2.95 -36.73
CA GLN A 131 16.08 -3.09 -35.30
C GLN A 131 16.77 -1.83 -34.74
N GLU A 132 17.78 -1.30 -35.44
CA GLU A 132 18.52 -0.11 -35.04
C GLU A 132 17.61 1.14 -35.00
N ALA A 133 16.76 1.31 -36.02
CA ALA A 133 15.76 2.37 -36.06
C ALA A 133 14.74 2.29 -34.89
N LEU A 134 14.33 1.08 -34.49
CA LEU A 134 13.41 0.89 -33.36
C LEU A 134 14.06 1.24 -32.02
N GLU A 135 15.34 0.91 -31.84
CA GLU A 135 16.10 1.17 -30.62
C GLU A 135 16.45 2.66 -30.48
N ALA A 136 16.79 3.34 -31.57
CA ALA A 136 16.93 4.80 -31.62
C ALA A 136 15.60 5.51 -31.25
N ALA A 137 14.47 5.07 -31.81
CA ALA A 137 13.16 5.62 -31.48
C ALA A 137 12.73 5.34 -30.02
N ALA A 138 13.16 4.22 -29.44
CA ALA A 138 12.95 3.90 -28.03
C ALA A 138 13.80 4.77 -27.09
N ALA A 139 15.07 5.00 -27.43
CA ALA A 139 15.97 5.89 -26.70
C ALA A 139 15.44 7.34 -26.68
N ALA A 140 15.03 7.87 -27.84
CA ALA A 140 14.42 9.20 -27.95
C ALA A 140 13.13 9.32 -27.11
N ARG A 141 12.30 8.27 -27.07
CA ARG A 141 11.09 8.23 -26.21
C ARG A 141 11.37 8.04 -24.72
N SER A 142 12.54 7.50 -24.35
CA SER A 142 13.00 7.38 -22.96
C SER A 142 13.44 8.73 -22.39
N ALA A 143 14.12 9.55 -23.21
CA ALA A 143 14.54 10.91 -22.82
C ALA A 143 13.35 11.88 -22.59
N ALA A 144 12.19 11.61 -23.19
CA ALA A 144 11.05 12.53 -23.22
C ALA A 144 9.99 12.32 -22.11
N ARG A 145 10.28 11.60 -21.03
CA ARG A 145 9.31 11.31 -19.95
C ARG A 145 9.71 11.88 -18.58
N PRO A 146 9.20 13.06 -18.17
CA PRO A 146 9.23 13.45 -16.76
C PRO A 146 8.31 12.53 -15.93
N VAL A 147 8.76 12.18 -14.72
CA VAL A 147 8.04 11.33 -13.76
C VAL A 147 6.89 12.14 -13.13
N ARG A 148 5.80 12.32 -13.88
CA ARG A 148 4.73 13.28 -13.54
C ARG A 148 3.76 12.82 -12.45
N ASN A 149 3.71 11.52 -12.14
CA ASN A 149 2.66 10.95 -11.27
C ASN A 149 3.07 10.76 -9.79
N ALA A 150 4.36 10.88 -9.43
CA ALA A 150 4.78 10.94 -8.03
C ALA A 150 4.73 12.38 -7.48
N VAL A 151 4.88 13.38 -8.35
CA VAL A 151 5.00 14.79 -7.96
C VAL A 151 3.67 15.40 -7.53
N LEU A 152 2.53 15.00 -8.10
CA LEU A 152 1.23 15.59 -7.71
C LEU A 152 0.82 15.27 -6.25
N GLY A 153 1.15 14.09 -5.73
CA GLY A 153 0.86 13.73 -4.34
C GLY A 153 1.67 14.54 -3.34
N VAL A 154 2.96 14.79 -3.65
CA VAL A 154 3.84 15.61 -2.82
C VAL A 154 3.47 17.10 -2.92
N ALA A 155 3.20 17.60 -4.13
CA ALA A 155 2.90 19.02 -4.39
C ALA A 155 1.64 19.52 -3.67
N LEU A 156 0.59 18.68 -3.55
CA LEU A 156 -0.64 19.02 -2.84
C LEU A 156 -0.44 19.11 -1.31
N VAL A 157 0.46 18.31 -0.74
CA VAL A 157 0.81 18.41 0.71
C VAL A 157 1.70 19.63 0.98
N THR A 158 2.66 19.94 0.09
CA THR A 158 3.53 21.12 0.27
C THR A 158 2.81 22.46 0.07
N SER A 159 1.78 22.52 -0.77
CA SER A 159 1.08 23.78 -1.08
C SER A 159 0.22 24.32 0.08
N GLY A 160 -0.18 23.46 1.03
CA GLY A 160 -1.01 23.86 2.19
C GLY A 160 -0.24 24.49 3.36
N LEU A 161 1.10 24.48 3.34
CA LEU A 161 1.95 24.81 4.49
C LEU A 161 2.70 26.15 4.37
N LEU A 162 2.50 26.92 3.30
CA LEU A 162 3.33 28.09 2.95
C LEU A 162 2.92 29.42 3.65
N GLY A 163 2.18 29.38 4.76
CA GLY A 163 1.53 30.59 5.31
C GLY A 163 1.31 30.66 6.82
N ALA A 164 2.18 30.07 7.65
CA ALA A 164 2.05 30.12 9.11
C ALA A 164 3.33 30.65 9.81
N PRO A 165 3.21 31.55 10.82
CA PRO A 165 4.32 31.89 11.72
C PRO A 165 4.69 30.70 12.63
N ALA A 166 5.92 30.70 13.17
CA ALA A 166 6.58 29.52 13.74
C ALA A 166 6.71 29.50 15.30
N ALA A 167 6.40 28.36 15.96
CA ALA A 167 6.76 27.99 17.36
C ALA A 167 6.65 26.45 17.68
N ASP A 168 7.04 26.01 18.91
CA ASP A 168 7.05 24.66 19.62
C ASP A 168 7.76 23.43 18.96
N ALA A 169 7.91 22.18 19.52
CA ALA A 169 8.56 21.02 18.77
C ALA A 169 8.21 19.48 18.85
N GLN A 170 8.19 18.81 17.66
CA GLN A 170 8.15 17.37 17.21
C GLN A 170 8.23 17.20 15.65
N GLU A 171 8.60 16.01 15.12
CA GLU A 171 8.99 15.80 13.70
C GLU A 171 8.10 14.83 12.90
N PHE A 172 7.78 15.16 11.63
CA PHE A 172 7.13 14.25 10.66
C PHE A 172 7.91 14.16 9.35
N SER A 173 8.10 12.96 8.81
CA SER A 173 8.94 12.71 7.63
C SER A 173 8.34 11.72 6.64
N LEU A 174 8.53 12.01 5.35
CA LEU A 174 8.19 11.16 4.22
C LEU A 174 9.45 10.51 3.65
N PHE A 175 9.44 9.20 3.47
CA PHE A 175 10.56 8.44 2.90
C PHE A 175 10.15 7.68 1.63
N GLY A 176 11.07 7.60 0.67
CA GLY A 176 10.95 6.76 -0.52
C GLY A 176 12.32 6.21 -0.94
N GLY A 177 12.35 5.01 -1.52
CA GLY A 177 13.62 4.39 -1.89
C GLY A 177 13.53 3.01 -2.53
N GLY A 178 14.68 2.35 -2.57
CA GLY A 178 14.82 0.98 -3.08
C GLY A 178 14.92 -0.03 -1.95
N SER A 179 14.30 -1.19 -2.12
CA SER A 179 14.37 -2.33 -1.19
C SER A 179 14.87 -3.57 -1.93
N ARG A 180 15.50 -4.48 -1.20
CA ARG A 180 15.89 -5.80 -1.69
C ARG A 180 15.48 -6.88 -0.69
N ALA A 181 14.70 -7.84 -1.16
CA ALA A 181 14.34 -9.04 -0.43
C ALA A 181 14.88 -10.27 -1.18
N GLY A 182 15.81 -10.99 -0.56
CA GLY A 182 16.55 -12.09 -1.21
C GLY A 182 17.26 -11.64 -2.51
N SER A 183 16.86 -12.23 -3.63
CA SER A 183 17.35 -11.89 -4.98
C SER A 183 16.55 -10.79 -5.69
N THR A 184 15.43 -10.34 -5.11
CA THR A 184 14.52 -9.39 -5.77
C THR A 184 14.75 -7.96 -5.31
N ASN A 185 14.94 -7.05 -6.27
CA ASN A 185 14.94 -5.61 -6.03
C ASN A 185 13.52 -5.05 -6.25
N THR A 186 13.07 -4.16 -5.38
CA THR A 186 11.75 -3.52 -5.40
C THR A 186 11.83 -2.10 -4.83
N TYR A 187 10.71 -1.41 -4.66
CA TYR A 187 10.66 -0.09 -4.05
C TYR A 187 10.27 -0.16 -2.56
N THR A 188 10.39 0.94 -1.83
CA THR A 188 9.83 1.08 -0.48
C THR A 188 9.44 2.54 -0.24
N TRP A 189 8.49 2.78 0.65
CA TRP A 189 8.16 4.10 1.18
C TRP A 189 7.75 4.00 2.64
N ALA A 190 7.85 5.11 3.37
CA ALA A 190 7.39 5.17 4.75
C ALA A 190 6.90 6.57 5.16
N PHE A 191 5.95 6.59 6.08
CA PHE A 191 5.60 7.77 6.88
C PHE A 191 6.22 7.58 8.27
N ASN A 192 6.89 8.60 8.81
CA ASN A 192 7.57 8.53 10.10
C ASN A 192 7.23 9.75 10.96
N TYR A 193 6.85 9.52 12.20
CA TYR A 193 6.67 10.53 13.23
C TYR A 193 7.69 10.27 14.34
N GLN A 194 8.44 11.29 14.77
CA GLN A 194 9.54 11.15 15.71
C GLN A 194 9.54 12.19 16.83
N GLU A 195 9.71 11.70 18.06
CA GLU A 195 9.78 12.44 19.32
C GLU A 195 11.18 12.31 19.93
N GLY A 196 11.72 13.42 20.46
CA GLY A 196 12.94 13.40 21.28
C GLY A 196 12.66 12.86 22.70
N LEU A 197 13.56 11.99 23.18
CA LEU A 197 13.57 11.44 24.54
C LEU A 197 14.84 11.90 25.28
N GLY A 198 15.04 13.22 25.31
CA GLY A 198 16.27 13.87 25.72
C GLY A 198 17.27 14.03 24.57
N GLN A 199 18.44 14.57 24.88
CA GLN A 199 19.45 14.93 23.88
C GLN A 199 19.85 13.75 22.97
N TYR A 200 20.14 12.60 23.57
CA TYR A 200 20.77 11.46 22.88
C TYR A 200 19.80 10.35 22.45
N PHE A 201 18.50 10.48 22.73
CA PHE A 201 17.51 9.45 22.39
C PHE A 201 16.29 10.03 21.70
N ALA A 202 15.59 9.20 20.94
CA ALA A 202 14.31 9.51 20.32
C ALA A 202 13.46 8.25 20.19
N ALA A 203 12.14 8.39 20.17
CA ALA A 203 11.22 7.33 19.78
C ALA A 203 10.51 7.73 18.49
N SER A 204 10.21 6.76 17.63
CA SER A 204 9.45 7.02 16.41
C SER A 204 8.40 5.96 16.15
N PHE A 205 7.26 6.38 15.65
CA PHE A 205 6.26 5.52 15.03
C PHE A 205 6.35 5.68 13.51
N SER A 206 6.28 4.57 12.77
CA SER A 206 6.28 4.61 11.31
C SER A 206 5.29 3.63 10.70
N TRP A 207 4.73 3.99 9.55
CA TRP A 207 4.18 3.01 8.60
C TRP A 207 5.22 2.75 7.53
N LEU A 208 5.62 1.49 7.36
CA LEU A 208 6.58 1.04 6.34
C LEU A 208 5.84 0.20 5.31
N ASN A 209 6.10 0.46 4.02
CA ASN A 209 5.72 -0.41 2.92
C ASN A 209 6.99 -0.88 2.20
N GLU A 210 7.14 -2.20 2.06
CA GLU A 210 8.34 -2.82 1.48
C GLU A 210 8.20 -3.14 -0.01
N GLY A 211 7.15 -2.59 -0.65
CA GLY A 211 6.88 -2.73 -2.07
C GLY A 211 6.44 -4.14 -2.47
N HIS A 212 6.65 -4.45 -3.75
CA HIS A 212 6.33 -5.76 -4.32
C HIS A 212 7.49 -6.73 -4.07
N ILE A 213 7.43 -7.49 -2.99
CA ILE A 213 8.25 -8.69 -2.80
C ILE A 213 7.51 -9.83 -3.53
N PRO A 214 8.20 -10.81 -4.15
CA PRO A 214 7.50 -11.89 -4.87
C PRO A 214 6.58 -12.67 -3.92
N ASP A 215 5.31 -12.83 -4.29
CA ASP A 215 4.26 -13.50 -3.50
C ASP A 215 3.93 -12.84 -2.13
N HIS A 216 4.49 -11.66 -1.84
CA HIS A 216 4.41 -10.96 -0.55
C HIS A 216 4.16 -9.46 -0.75
N HIS A 217 3.02 -8.92 -0.27
CA HIS A 217 2.84 -7.46 -0.15
C HIS A 217 2.95 -7.09 1.32
N ARG A 218 4.17 -6.74 1.74
CA ARG A 218 4.47 -6.49 3.14
C ARG A 218 4.45 -5.01 3.47
N ASP A 219 3.56 -4.64 4.38
CA ASP A 219 3.53 -3.33 5.00
C ASP A 219 3.08 -3.40 6.46
N GLY A 220 3.19 -2.31 7.21
CA GLY A 220 2.65 -2.23 8.56
C GLY A 220 3.33 -1.21 9.45
N GLN A 221 3.04 -1.31 10.75
CA GLN A 221 3.48 -0.34 11.74
C GLN A 221 4.75 -0.81 12.45
N MET A 222 5.71 0.10 12.61
CA MET A 222 6.87 -0.11 13.48
C MET A 222 6.99 0.99 14.51
N VAL A 223 7.38 0.62 15.72
CA VAL A 223 7.87 1.54 16.76
C VAL A 223 9.36 1.29 16.88
N GLN A 224 10.16 2.34 16.89
CA GLN A 224 11.62 2.23 17.05
C GLN A 224 12.10 3.19 18.14
N LEU A 225 13.01 2.70 18.99
CA LEU A 225 13.85 3.52 19.85
C LEU A 225 15.14 3.82 19.10
N TRP A 226 15.60 5.07 19.16
CA TRP A 226 16.80 5.56 18.49
C TRP A 226 17.79 6.11 19.50
N GLY A 227 19.06 5.74 19.36
CA GLY A 227 20.18 6.55 19.84
C GLY A 227 20.57 7.55 18.76
N ARG A 228 20.79 8.81 19.12
CA ARG A 228 21.16 9.90 18.21
C ARG A 228 22.35 10.70 18.72
N ILE A 229 23.26 11.06 17.81
CA ILE A 229 24.44 11.87 18.10
C ILE A 229 24.58 12.98 17.04
N PRO A 230 24.72 14.25 17.45
CA PRO A 230 25.19 15.30 16.56
C PRO A 230 26.65 15.07 16.18
N VAL A 231 27.00 15.28 14.91
CA VAL A 231 28.35 15.00 14.38
C VAL A 231 28.89 16.25 13.70
N GLY A 232 29.90 16.88 14.31
CA GLY A 232 30.55 18.11 13.85
C GLY A 232 29.70 19.38 13.94
N ASN A 233 28.37 19.28 13.80
CA ASN A 233 27.43 20.38 13.89
C ASN A 233 26.09 19.88 14.50
N PRO A 234 25.42 20.63 15.39
CA PRO A 234 24.09 20.25 15.91
C PRO A 234 23.03 19.99 14.82
N LYS A 235 23.19 20.57 13.63
CA LYS A 235 22.33 20.34 12.47
C LYS A 235 22.54 19.01 11.75
N PHE A 236 23.66 18.31 11.97
CA PHE A 236 23.92 17.02 11.31
C PHE A 236 23.94 15.91 12.36
N VAL A 237 22.97 15.00 12.30
CA VAL A 237 22.71 14.00 13.33
C VAL A 237 22.75 12.61 12.71
N LEU A 238 23.61 11.75 13.24
CA LEU A 238 23.57 10.32 12.97
C LEU A 238 22.74 9.61 14.04
N GLN A 239 21.91 8.66 13.62
CA GLN A 239 20.97 7.95 14.48
C GLN A 239 21.02 6.45 14.15
N ALA A 240 20.93 5.61 15.17
CA ALA A 240 20.77 4.16 15.04
C ALA A 240 19.54 3.73 15.83
N GLY A 241 18.66 2.96 15.22
CA GLY A 241 17.36 2.62 15.77
C GLY A 241 17.06 1.13 15.69
N ILE A 242 16.26 0.65 16.64
CA ILE A 242 15.74 -0.72 16.70
C ILE A 242 14.32 -0.72 17.24
N GLY A 243 13.48 -1.61 16.74
CA GLY A 243 12.23 -1.92 17.43
C GLY A 243 11.30 -2.89 16.69
N PRO A 244 10.17 -3.23 17.31
CA PRO A 244 9.20 -4.17 16.77
C PRO A 244 8.49 -3.62 15.54
N TYR A 245 8.28 -4.51 14.58
CA TYR A 245 7.53 -4.27 13.35
C TYR A 245 6.36 -5.24 13.29
N ARG A 246 5.14 -4.70 13.34
CA ARG A 246 3.91 -5.46 13.14
C ARG A 246 3.54 -5.36 11.67
N TYR A 247 3.89 -6.40 10.92
CA TYR A 247 3.70 -6.43 9.48
C TYR A 247 2.47 -7.26 9.11
N PHE A 248 1.90 -6.92 7.97
CA PHE A 248 0.78 -7.60 7.31
C PHE A 248 1.33 -8.01 5.96
N ASP A 249 1.15 -9.28 5.60
CA ASP A 249 1.75 -9.86 4.41
C ASP A 249 0.67 -10.59 3.63
N THR A 250 0.23 -9.91 2.58
CA THR A 250 -0.84 -10.36 1.70
C THR A 250 -0.33 -11.48 0.80
N THR A 251 -0.30 -12.70 1.32
CA THR A 251 0.14 -13.88 0.57
C THR A 251 -1.02 -14.52 -0.19
N THR A 252 -0.72 -15.17 -1.33
CA THR A 252 -1.72 -16.00 -1.99
C THR A 252 -1.96 -17.27 -1.16
N ALA A 253 -3.21 -17.70 -1.02
CA ALA A 253 -3.55 -18.69 -0.01
C ALA A 253 -2.85 -20.05 -0.20
N ASP A 254 -2.16 -20.50 0.83
CA ASP A 254 -1.99 -21.93 1.08
C ASP A 254 -3.35 -22.54 1.45
N GLN A 255 -3.71 -23.64 0.77
CA GLN A 255 -4.96 -24.40 0.95
C GLN A 255 -6.27 -23.73 0.47
N GLY A 256 -6.39 -23.49 -0.84
CA GLY A 256 -7.68 -23.58 -1.55
C GLY A 256 -8.64 -22.38 -1.47
N GLY A 257 -8.31 -21.36 -0.68
CA GLY A 257 -8.90 -20.02 -0.73
C GLY A 257 -8.37 -19.18 -1.91
N SER A 258 -8.91 -17.97 -2.09
CA SER A 258 -8.38 -16.98 -3.05
C SER A 258 -7.21 -16.15 -2.49
N TYR A 259 -7.09 -16.08 -1.16
CA TYR A 259 -6.18 -15.19 -0.42
C TYR A 259 -5.88 -15.74 1.00
N SER A 260 -4.71 -15.43 1.54
CA SER A 260 -4.41 -15.59 2.96
C SER A 260 -3.64 -14.37 3.51
N ASP A 261 -4.30 -13.50 4.27
CA ASP A 261 -3.58 -12.52 5.09
C ASP A 261 -2.73 -13.24 6.13
N THR A 262 -1.40 -13.11 6.01
CA THR A 262 -0.46 -13.64 6.99
C THR A 262 0.16 -12.49 7.75
N HIS A 263 -0.44 -12.17 8.88
CA HIS A 263 0.01 -11.08 9.73
C HIS A 263 1.11 -11.58 10.70
N GLY A 264 2.17 -10.81 10.95
CA GLY A 264 3.36 -11.29 11.67
C GLY A 264 4.12 -10.21 12.43
N TRP A 265 5.08 -10.66 13.24
CA TRP A 265 6.02 -9.77 13.93
C TRP A 265 7.43 -9.90 13.35
N GLY A 266 8.12 -8.78 13.29
CA GLY A 266 9.52 -8.67 12.93
C GLY A 266 10.24 -7.63 13.79
N VAL A 267 11.51 -7.42 13.47
CA VAL A 267 12.36 -6.38 14.05
C VAL A 267 12.96 -5.57 12.91
N VAL A 268 12.87 -4.24 13.00
CA VAL A 268 13.55 -3.34 12.07
C VAL A 268 14.73 -2.71 12.78
N TYR A 269 15.91 -2.91 12.21
CA TYR A 269 17.14 -2.19 12.55
C TYR A 269 17.34 -1.07 11.53
N SER A 270 17.70 0.11 11.99
CA SER A 270 17.83 1.28 11.12
C SER A 270 19.07 2.10 11.44
N VAL A 271 19.67 2.69 10.42
CA VAL A 271 20.67 3.77 10.55
C VAL A 271 20.20 4.95 9.72
N ARG A 272 20.21 6.15 10.29
CA ARG A 272 19.75 7.37 9.65
C ARG A 272 20.79 8.49 9.79
N ALA A 273 21.13 9.14 8.69
CA ALA A 273 21.75 10.45 8.70
C ALA A 273 20.67 11.51 8.45
N ALA A 274 20.64 12.56 9.27
CA ALA A 274 19.68 13.65 9.18
C ALA A 274 20.39 15.01 9.18
N TYR A 275 20.02 15.88 8.24
CA TYR A 275 20.44 17.27 8.20
C TYR A 275 19.24 18.19 8.44
N TYR A 276 19.30 18.97 9.52
CA TYR A 276 18.32 19.98 9.90
C TYR A 276 18.73 21.31 9.28
N ALA A 277 17.87 21.90 8.44
CA ALA A 277 18.16 23.19 7.82
C ALA A 277 18.14 24.34 8.87
N SER A 278 18.43 25.57 8.42
CA SER A 278 18.09 26.77 9.21
C SER A 278 16.59 27.05 9.21
N SER A 279 15.84 26.42 8.31
CA SER A 279 14.38 26.34 8.32
C SER A 279 13.94 25.01 8.94
N ARG A 280 12.64 24.83 9.14
CA ARG A 280 12.01 23.62 9.71
C ARG A 280 12.17 22.35 8.87
N TRP A 281 12.84 22.41 7.73
CA TRP A 281 13.01 21.27 6.83
C TRP A 281 14.18 20.39 7.24
N ILE A 282 13.98 19.08 7.13
CA ILE A 282 14.97 18.04 7.42
C ILE A 282 15.21 17.25 6.14
N THR A 283 16.46 16.99 5.80
CA THR A 283 16.85 16.05 4.74
C THR A 283 17.43 14.80 5.38
N GLN A 284 16.98 13.61 4.97
CA GLN A 284 17.32 12.36 5.64
C GLN A 284 17.74 11.27 4.65
N LEU A 285 18.70 10.45 5.04
CA LEU A 285 19.06 9.19 4.37
C LEU A 285 18.98 8.08 5.41
N GLN A 286 18.21 7.03 5.12
CA GLN A 286 17.95 5.92 6.04
C GLN A 286 18.23 4.57 5.37
N LEU A 287 19.01 3.73 6.05
CA LEU A 287 19.18 2.31 5.75
C LEU A 287 18.32 1.52 6.75
N ASN A 288 17.54 0.56 6.27
CA ASN A 288 16.79 -0.38 7.09
C ASN A 288 17.22 -1.82 6.81
N ARG A 289 17.24 -2.63 7.87
CA ARG A 289 17.27 -4.10 7.80
C ARG A 289 16.05 -4.64 8.54
N VAL A 290 15.16 -5.29 7.81
CA VAL A 290 13.93 -5.88 8.32
C VAL A 290 14.13 -7.39 8.44
N HIS A 291 13.96 -7.90 9.65
CA HIS A 291 13.91 -9.33 9.95
C HIS A 291 12.49 -9.73 10.34
N VAL A 292 11.95 -10.78 9.72
CA VAL A 292 10.54 -11.19 9.90
C VAL A 292 10.42 -12.65 10.34
N GLN A 293 9.37 -12.98 11.09
CA GLN A 293 9.07 -14.36 11.49
C GLN A 293 8.75 -15.29 10.31
N ARG A 294 8.20 -14.75 9.21
CA ARG A 294 7.79 -15.50 8.01
C ARG A 294 7.97 -14.64 6.76
N GLY A 295 8.39 -15.27 5.66
CA GLY A 295 8.75 -14.57 4.43
C GLY A 295 10.23 -14.12 4.42
N PRO A 296 10.70 -13.49 3.34
CA PRO A 296 12.10 -13.08 3.21
C PRO A 296 12.39 -11.78 3.98
N ASP A 297 13.54 -11.76 4.66
CA ASP A 297 14.13 -10.52 5.17
C ASP A 297 14.36 -9.51 4.04
N ALA A 298 14.30 -8.21 4.37
CA ALA A 298 14.58 -7.14 3.44
C ALA A 298 15.66 -6.17 3.94
N THR A 299 16.39 -5.57 3.00
CA THR A 299 17.27 -4.43 3.26
C THR A 299 16.87 -3.30 2.33
N SER A 300 16.67 -2.08 2.84
CA SER A 300 16.26 -0.94 2.03
C SER A 300 17.05 0.33 2.31
N VAL A 301 17.23 1.14 1.27
CA VAL A 301 17.87 2.46 1.31
C VAL A 301 16.84 3.49 0.86
N MET A 302 16.58 4.47 1.72
CA MET A 302 15.50 5.44 1.59
C MET A 302 16.03 6.85 1.74
N PHE A 303 15.63 7.73 0.83
CA PHE A 303 15.79 9.17 1.01
C PHE A 303 14.50 9.73 1.61
N GLY A 304 14.62 10.72 2.50
CA GLY A 304 13.48 11.31 3.19
C GLY A 304 13.54 12.82 3.27
N VAL A 305 12.36 13.42 3.28
CA VAL A 305 12.15 14.84 3.58
C VAL A 305 11.26 14.92 4.82
N GLY A 306 11.79 15.55 5.86
CA GLY A 306 11.11 15.80 7.11
C GLY A 306 10.75 17.25 7.29
N TYR A 307 9.74 17.49 8.11
CA TYR A 307 9.39 18.81 8.61
C TYR A 307 9.29 18.73 10.13
N GLN A 308 10.03 19.63 10.78
CA GLN A 308 9.78 20.02 12.15
C GLN A 308 8.44 20.79 12.15
N LEU A 309 7.32 20.04 12.31
CA LEU A 309 5.96 20.57 12.56
C LEU A 309 6.00 21.71 13.58
N ASP A 310 6.98 21.56 14.42
CA ASP A 310 7.17 22.08 15.73
C ASP A 310 8.76 21.93 15.72
N ALA A 311 9.56 23.03 15.77
CA ALA A 311 11.03 23.10 15.84
C ALA A 311 11.60 23.75 17.15
N PRO A 312 12.82 23.39 17.61
CA PRO A 312 13.51 24.10 18.70
C PRO A 312 14.05 25.48 18.30
N ASP A 313 14.30 26.36 19.28
CA ASP A 313 14.96 27.67 19.08
C ASP A 313 16.47 27.53 18.82
N THR A 314 17.04 26.37 19.17
CA THR A 314 18.42 25.99 18.87
C THR A 314 18.51 25.18 17.57
N PRO A 315 19.65 25.19 16.87
CA PRO A 315 19.82 24.34 15.69
C PRO A 315 19.74 22.83 16.02
N GLY A 316 19.10 22.05 15.16
CA GLY A 316 19.02 20.58 15.27
C GLY A 316 17.63 20.07 15.69
N PRO A 317 17.53 18.80 16.13
CA PRO A 317 16.29 18.24 16.66
C PRO A 317 15.99 18.77 18.07
N ARG A 318 14.73 18.72 18.52
CA ARG A 318 14.41 19.03 19.92
C ARG A 318 14.69 17.83 20.84
N ASP A 319 15.22 18.12 22.02
CA ASP A 319 15.53 17.13 23.06
C ASP A 319 14.28 16.45 23.61
N TRP A 320 13.28 17.21 24.04
CA TRP A 320 11.99 16.72 24.55
C TRP A 320 10.85 17.44 23.84
N ALA A 321 9.75 16.74 23.56
CA ALA A 321 8.61 17.39 22.93
C ALA A 321 7.98 18.47 23.82
N ALA A 322 7.45 19.52 23.20
CA ALA A 322 6.81 20.63 23.92
C ALA A 322 5.65 20.13 24.79
N GLY A 323 5.52 20.65 26.02
CA GLY A 323 4.46 20.26 26.94
C GLY A 323 3.14 20.98 26.66
N SER A 324 2.01 20.28 26.78
CA SER A 324 0.67 20.88 26.81
C SER A 324 0.20 21.11 28.26
N SER A 325 -0.52 22.22 28.47
CA SER A 325 -1.25 22.52 29.70
C SER A 325 -2.73 22.08 29.65
N THR A 326 -3.27 21.83 28.45
CA THR A 326 -4.68 21.51 28.17
C THR A 326 -4.85 20.15 27.51
N ASN A 327 -6.10 19.67 27.44
CA ASN A 327 -6.45 18.50 26.62
C ASN A 327 -6.52 18.88 25.13
N VAL A 328 -5.97 18.02 24.27
CA VAL A 328 -6.04 18.16 22.79
C VAL A 328 -7.49 18.15 22.28
N THR A 329 -8.36 17.37 22.93
CA THR A 329 -9.79 17.27 22.62
C THR A 329 -10.61 17.42 23.91
N ASN A 330 -11.81 18.03 23.84
CA ASN A 330 -12.78 18.02 24.93
C ASN A 330 -13.91 17.04 24.60
N ASN A 331 -15.02 17.51 24.03
CA ASN A 331 -16.00 16.67 23.35
C ASN A 331 -15.98 16.96 21.85
N GLU A 332 -16.18 15.92 21.05
CA GLU A 332 -16.29 16.07 19.62
C GLU A 332 -17.15 14.96 19.01
N VAL A 333 -17.92 15.30 17.97
CA VAL A 333 -18.56 14.32 17.09
C VAL A 333 -18.03 14.51 15.69
N ALA A 334 -17.60 13.43 15.04
CA ALA A 334 -17.08 13.46 13.68
C ALA A 334 -17.85 12.49 12.77
N VAL A 335 -18.04 12.91 11.52
CA VAL A 335 -18.65 12.09 10.45
C VAL A 335 -17.68 11.92 9.30
N TYR A 336 -17.67 10.72 8.74
CA TYR A 336 -16.65 10.27 7.79
C TYR A 336 -17.28 9.61 6.57
N LEU A 337 -16.67 9.83 5.41
CA LEU A 337 -16.98 9.16 4.15
C LEU A 337 -15.67 8.80 3.45
N GLY A 338 -15.62 7.65 2.78
CA GLY A 338 -14.39 7.21 2.17
C GLY A 338 -14.47 5.84 1.54
N LYS A 339 -13.30 5.19 1.40
CA LYS A 339 -13.18 3.92 0.71
C LYS A 339 -12.57 2.86 1.61
N THR A 340 -13.31 1.79 1.80
CA THR A 340 -12.78 0.51 2.29
C THR A 340 -12.01 -0.14 1.16
N ILE A 341 -10.75 -0.45 1.39
CA ILE A 341 -9.91 -1.24 0.49
C ILE A 341 -9.70 -2.60 1.18
N VAL A 342 -10.49 -3.59 0.77
CA VAL A 342 -10.31 -4.96 1.26
C VAL A 342 -9.01 -5.51 0.68
N ASN A 343 -8.05 -5.81 1.55
CA ASN A 343 -6.72 -6.23 1.12
C ASN A 343 -6.79 -7.59 0.43
N SER A 344 -6.68 -7.58 -0.89
CA SER A 344 -6.92 -8.73 -1.77
C SER A 344 -6.41 -8.44 -3.18
N THR A 345 -6.25 -9.48 -4.00
CA THR A 345 -5.53 -9.46 -5.29
C THR A 345 -6.18 -8.65 -6.42
N SER A 346 -7.24 -7.89 -6.13
CA SER A 346 -7.91 -6.96 -7.03
C SER A 346 -8.36 -5.65 -6.36
N SER A 347 -7.94 -5.41 -5.11
CA SER A 347 -8.22 -4.20 -4.30
C SER A 347 -9.62 -3.59 -4.48
N PRO A 348 -10.72 -4.35 -4.30
CA PRO A 348 -12.07 -3.87 -4.56
C PRO A 348 -12.45 -2.79 -3.54
N SER A 349 -12.62 -1.55 -4.01
CA SER A 349 -13.03 -0.44 -3.15
C SER A 349 -14.55 -0.37 -3.00
N ALA A 350 -15.05 -0.35 -1.76
CA ALA A 350 -16.45 -0.02 -1.46
C ALA A 350 -16.55 1.40 -0.88
N LEU A 351 -17.65 2.11 -1.15
CA LEU A 351 -17.97 3.35 -0.44
C LEU A 351 -18.41 3.00 0.98
N GLY A 352 -17.66 3.49 1.97
CA GLY A 352 -17.97 3.35 3.39
C GLY A 352 -18.19 4.70 4.06
N GLY A 353 -18.61 4.66 5.32
CA GLY A 353 -18.72 5.84 6.17
C GLY A 353 -18.67 5.47 7.65
N ALA A 354 -18.44 6.46 8.50
CA ALA A 354 -18.43 6.27 9.95
C ALA A 354 -18.96 7.50 10.68
N ILE A 355 -19.36 7.29 11.94
CA ILE A 355 -19.61 8.35 12.91
C ILE A 355 -18.85 8.02 14.20
N GLU A 356 -18.12 8.98 14.74
CA GLU A 356 -17.33 8.87 15.97
C GLU A 356 -17.79 9.92 16.98
N TYR A 357 -18.00 9.52 18.23
CA TYR A 357 -17.90 10.43 19.37
C TYR A 357 -16.51 10.27 20.00
N ARG A 358 -15.84 11.40 20.24
CA ARG A 358 -14.51 11.49 20.83
C ARG A 358 -14.55 12.32 22.10
N ARG A 359 -13.84 11.86 23.12
CA ARG A 359 -13.67 12.58 24.38
C ARG A 359 -12.21 12.57 24.84
N GLY A 360 -11.67 13.73 25.17
CA GLY A 360 -10.38 13.82 25.86
C GLY A 360 -10.51 13.33 27.31
N LEU A 361 -9.69 12.35 27.67
CA LEU A 361 -9.57 11.84 29.04
C LEU A 361 -8.41 12.51 29.79
N ALA A 362 -7.32 12.80 29.09
CA ALA A 362 -6.17 13.54 29.60
C ALA A 362 -5.47 14.31 28.48
N ARG A 363 -4.39 15.02 28.82
CA ARG A 363 -3.69 15.97 27.92
C ARG A 363 -3.37 15.42 26.53
N TYR A 364 -2.98 14.14 26.47
CA TYR A 364 -2.59 13.42 25.24
C TYR A 364 -3.34 12.10 25.07
N LEU A 365 -4.47 11.92 25.78
CA LEU A 365 -5.24 10.68 25.78
C LEU A 365 -6.70 10.98 25.47
N ASP A 366 -7.16 10.57 24.30
CA ASP A 366 -8.58 10.56 23.95
C ASP A 366 -9.13 9.14 24.02
N VAL A 367 -10.45 9.02 24.22
CA VAL A 367 -11.24 7.80 23.96
C VAL A 367 -12.25 8.09 22.87
N THR A 368 -12.53 7.07 22.05
CA THR A 368 -13.57 7.15 21.04
C THR A 368 -14.53 5.97 21.10
N LEU A 369 -15.77 6.24 20.70
CA LEU A 369 -16.84 5.27 20.49
C LEU A 369 -17.53 5.64 19.19
N GLY A 370 -17.64 4.72 18.24
CA GLY A 370 -18.18 5.00 16.93
C GLY A 370 -18.92 3.85 16.30
N TYR A 371 -19.53 4.14 15.15
CA TYR A 371 -20.14 3.16 14.26
C TYR A 371 -19.47 3.26 12.89
N LEU A 372 -19.04 2.12 12.36
CA LEU A 372 -18.31 1.98 11.11
C LEU A 372 -19.13 1.12 10.13
N HIS A 373 -19.46 1.70 8.98
CA HIS A 373 -20.01 1.05 7.81
C HIS A 373 -18.90 0.89 6.76
N GLU A 374 -18.32 -0.31 6.61
CA GLU A 374 -17.26 -0.57 5.62
C GLU A 374 -17.78 -0.65 4.17
N GLY A 375 -19.09 -0.44 3.95
CA GLY A 375 -19.70 -0.49 2.62
C GLY A 375 -19.99 -1.91 2.14
N SER A 376 -20.55 -2.04 0.94
CA SER A 376 -20.81 -3.35 0.33
C SER A 376 -19.95 -3.61 -0.90
N SER A 377 -19.12 -4.64 -0.81
CA SER A 377 -18.45 -5.27 -1.96
C SER A 377 -18.99 -6.68 -2.16
N LYS A 378 -18.69 -7.32 -3.31
CA LYS A 378 -19.05 -8.74 -3.55
C LYS A 378 -18.27 -9.75 -2.68
N LEU A 379 -17.35 -9.29 -1.83
CA LEU A 379 -16.54 -10.14 -0.95
C LEU A 379 -16.72 -9.84 0.55
N ALA A 380 -17.21 -8.65 0.92
CA ALA A 380 -17.47 -8.27 2.30
C ALA A 380 -18.54 -7.16 2.41
N ARG A 381 -19.44 -7.34 3.38
CA ARG A 381 -20.19 -6.28 4.08
C ARG A 381 -19.81 -6.38 5.55
N ARG A 382 -19.31 -5.30 6.16
CA ARG A 382 -18.92 -5.26 7.58
C ARG A 382 -19.43 -3.97 8.21
N ASP A 383 -20.37 -4.15 9.14
CA ASP A 383 -20.98 -3.09 9.94
C ASP A 383 -20.65 -3.35 11.40
N GLY A 384 -20.17 -2.35 12.14
CA GLY A 384 -19.75 -2.60 13.52
C GLY A 384 -19.50 -1.36 14.37
N ILE A 385 -19.39 -1.61 15.68
CA ILE A 385 -19.07 -0.59 16.68
C ILE A 385 -17.56 -0.55 16.87
N THR A 386 -16.96 0.64 16.84
CA THR A 386 -15.56 0.88 17.16
C THR A 386 -15.44 1.45 18.58
N SER A 387 -14.41 1.06 19.32
CA SER A 387 -13.96 1.83 20.48
C SER A 387 -12.45 1.77 20.62
N GLN A 388 -11.82 2.94 20.80
CA GLN A 388 -10.36 3.08 20.79
C GLN A 388 -9.88 4.04 21.86
N LEU A 389 -8.68 3.78 22.38
CA LEU A 389 -7.87 4.74 23.13
C LEU A 389 -6.82 5.33 22.18
N TRP A 390 -6.54 6.61 22.33
CA TRP A 390 -5.70 7.36 21.41
C TRP A 390 -4.60 8.12 22.12
N ALA A 391 -3.36 7.95 21.68
CA ALA A 391 -2.32 8.93 21.93
C ALA A 391 -2.50 10.09 20.94
N THR A 392 -2.73 11.31 21.43
CA THR A 392 -3.00 12.50 20.60
C THR A 392 -2.08 13.66 20.92
N ARG A 393 -1.76 14.48 19.92
CA ARG A 393 -0.94 15.69 20.09
C ARG A 393 -1.37 16.79 19.12
N ALA A 394 -1.46 18.00 19.65
CA ALA A 394 -1.80 19.20 18.90
C ALA A 394 -0.55 20.01 18.54
N PHE A 395 -0.62 20.72 17.41
CA PHE A 395 0.44 21.54 16.82
C PHE A 395 -0.14 22.82 16.22
N PHE A 396 0.72 23.82 15.99
CA PHE A 396 0.36 25.11 15.37
C PHE A 396 -0.80 25.84 16.07
N ASN A 397 -0.76 25.96 17.41
CA ASN A 397 -1.85 26.51 18.23
C ASN A 397 -3.17 25.77 18.02
N ASP A 398 -3.15 24.46 18.25
CA ASP A 398 -4.27 23.52 18.06
C ASP A 398 -4.90 23.48 16.66
N LYS A 399 -4.20 23.98 15.63
CA LYS A 399 -4.68 23.91 14.25
C LYS A 399 -4.49 22.54 13.61
N VAL A 400 -3.45 21.79 13.99
CA VAL A 400 -3.24 20.42 13.51
C VAL A 400 -3.25 19.48 14.70
N THR A 401 -3.96 18.37 14.61
CA THR A 401 -3.84 17.26 15.57
C THR A 401 -3.35 16.02 14.83
N LEU A 402 -2.38 15.32 15.39
CA LEU A 402 -2.00 13.96 14.98
C LEU A 402 -2.34 12.99 16.11
N GLY A 403 -2.71 11.76 15.76
CA GLY A 403 -2.96 10.73 16.76
C GLY A 403 -2.85 9.31 16.24
N VAL A 404 -2.54 8.39 17.15
CA VAL A 404 -2.54 6.95 16.92
C VAL A 404 -3.52 6.31 17.91
N GLY A 405 -4.54 5.65 17.37
CA GLY A 405 -5.59 4.94 18.09
C GLY A 405 -5.38 3.44 18.09
N ALA A 406 -5.69 2.79 19.22
CA ALA A 406 -5.71 1.35 19.35
C ALA A 406 -6.95 0.92 20.14
N GLY A 407 -7.62 -0.15 19.70
CA GLY A 407 -8.82 -0.64 20.37
C GLY A 407 -9.50 -1.80 19.68
N ALA A 408 -10.82 -1.84 19.78
CA ALA A 408 -11.66 -2.95 19.35
C ALA A 408 -12.69 -2.52 18.30
N TYR A 409 -12.98 -3.45 17.38
CA TYR A 409 -14.07 -3.39 16.42
C TYR A 409 -14.99 -4.60 16.65
N TYR A 410 -16.27 -4.35 16.93
CA TYR A 410 -17.30 -5.38 17.10
C TYR A 410 -18.19 -5.43 15.87
N ALA A 411 -18.08 -6.51 15.08
CA ALA A 411 -18.89 -6.71 13.89
C ALA A 411 -20.33 -7.09 14.26
N ILE A 412 -21.30 -6.23 13.94
CA ILE A 412 -22.73 -6.49 14.08
C ILE A 412 -23.20 -7.40 12.93
N ASN A 413 -22.86 -7.04 11.68
CA ASN A 413 -23.17 -7.84 10.50
C ASN A 413 -21.88 -8.14 9.72
N GLU A 414 -21.69 -9.42 9.35
CA GLU A 414 -20.71 -9.83 8.34
C GLU A 414 -21.39 -10.83 7.38
N ASN A 415 -21.75 -10.40 6.17
CA ASN A 415 -22.47 -11.24 5.21
C ASN A 415 -21.60 -11.60 3.99
N GLU A 416 -21.48 -12.90 3.74
CA GLU A 416 -21.05 -13.46 2.44
C GLU A 416 -22.29 -13.91 1.65
N ASN A 417 -22.62 -13.23 0.55
CA ASN A 417 -23.55 -13.69 -0.49
C ASN A 417 -24.90 -14.31 -0.02
N SER A 418 -25.44 -13.88 1.12
CA SER A 418 -26.70 -14.36 1.69
C SER A 418 -27.41 -13.25 2.49
N GLU A 419 -28.73 -13.37 2.62
CA GLU A 419 -29.56 -12.53 3.50
C GLU A 419 -29.45 -12.96 4.97
N SER A 420 -29.01 -14.19 5.24
CA SER A 420 -28.69 -14.65 6.60
C SER A 420 -27.33 -14.13 7.07
N PRO A 421 -27.14 -13.83 8.37
CA PRO A 421 -25.85 -13.45 8.93
C PRO A 421 -24.77 -14.50 8.64
N GLY A 422 -23.63 -14.07 8.11
CA GLY A 422 -22.48 -14.94 7.90
C GLY A 422 -21.76 -15.29 9.20
N PRO A 423 -20.80 -16.24 9.17
CA PRO A 423 -20.10 -16.76 10.36
C PRO A 423 -19.14 -15.75 11.02
N GLY A 424 -19.20 -14.46 10.66
CA GLY A 424 -18.42 -13.35 11.22
C GLY A 424 -19.19 -12.39 12.12
N ALA A 425 -20.53 -12.41 12.09
CA ALA A 425 -21.37 -11.59 12.97
C ALA A 425 -21.09 -11.91 14.45
N GLY A 426 -21.03 -10.88 15.30
CA GLY A 426 -20.74 -10.98 16.73
C GLY A 426 -19.26 -11.11 17.10
N LYS A 427 -18.31 -10.95 16.15
CA LYS A 427 -16.87 -11.06 16.43
C LYS A 427 -16.22 -9.74 16.83
N PHE A 428 -15.31 -9.82 17.79
CA PHE A 428 -14.34 -8.78 18.10
C PHE A 428 -13.08 -8.92 17.25
N SER A 429 -12.62 -7.80 16.70
CA SER A 429 -11.32 -7.61 16.04
C SER A 429 -10.56 -6.49 16.76
N GLY A 430 -9.23 -6.47 16.64
CA GLY A 430 -8.46 -5.27 16.97
C GLY A 430 -8.66 -4.19 15.92
N LEU A 431 -8.39 -2.94 16.29
CA LEU A 431 -8.42 -1.79 15.38
C LEU A 431 -7.24 -0.87 15.72
N VAL A 432 -6.38 -0.59 14.73
CA VAL A 432 -5.28 0.37 14.83
C VAL A 432 -5.54 1.47 13.82
N THR A 433 -5.50 2.73 14.26
CA THR A 433 -5.84 3.88 13.41
C THR A 433 -4.80 4.97 13.52
N ILE A 434 -4.45 5.60 12.41
CA ILE A 434 -3.69 6.84 12.39
C ILE A 434 -4.62 7.95 11.90
N ALA A 435 -4.67 9.05 12.63
CA ALA A 435 -5.50 10.20 12.29
C ALA A 435 -4.67 11.48 12.20
N GLY A 436 -5.03 12.33 11.24
CA GLY A 436 -4.64 13.72 11.19
C GLY A 436 -5.88 14.60 11.04
N SER A 437 -5.96 15.71 11.79
CA SER A 437 -7.02 16.71 11.60
C SER A 437 -6.47 18.12 11.47
N TYR A 438 -7.20 18.96 10.73
CA TYR A 438 -6.92 20.38 10.55
C TYR A 438 -8.13 21.23 10.97
N ARG A 439 -7.97 21.98 12.07
CA ARG A 439 -8.98 22.86 12.65
C ARG A 439 -9.01 24.19 11.91
N PHE A 440 -10.11 24.44 11.20
CA PHE A 440 -10.32 25.65 10.39
C PHE A 440 -11.24 26.69 11.06
N THR A 441 -12.02 26.31 12.08
CA THR A 441 -12.70 27.25 13.00
C THR A 441 -12.57 26.79 14.45
N ARG A 442 -13.07 27.54 15.43
CA ARG A 442 -13.03 27.12 16.85
C ARG A 442 -13.74 25.79 17.11
N SER A 443 -14.77 25.46 16.33
CA SER A 443 -15.60 24.27 16.53
C SER A 443 -15.51 23.25 15.39
N TRP A 444 -14.89 23.56 14.26
CA TRP A 444 -14.84 22.65 13.11
C TRP A 444 -13.42 22.28 12.69
N ASP A 445 -13.19 20.99 12.49
CA ASP A 445 -11.98 20.45 11.86
C ASP A 445 -12.27 19.48 10.71
N ALA A 446 -11.36 19.41 9.75
CA ALA A 446 -11.35 18.46 8.65
C ALA A 446 -10.40 17.30 9.02
N ARG A 447 -10.80 16.07 8.74
CA ARG A 447 -10.13 14.86 9.23
C ARG A 447 -9.72 13.92 8.11
N LEU A 448 -8.59 13.25 8.30
CA LEU A 448 -8.15 12.10 7.51
C LEU A 448 -7.75 10.98 8.46
N GLU A 449 -8.29 9.79 8.24
CA GLU A 449 -7.99 8.60 9.02
C GLU A 449 -7.60 7.43 8.14
N TRP A 450 -6.62 6.67 8.59
CA TRP A 450 -6.27 5.36 8.08
C TRP A 450 -6.51 4.34 9.19
N ASN A 451 -7.61 3.60 9.06
CA ASN A 451 -8.00 2.52 9.95
C ASN A 451 -7.50 1.19 9.38
N ARG A 452 -6.83 0.37 10.20
CA ARG A 452 -6.52 -1.04 9.89
C ARG A 452 -7.17 -1.96 10.90
N VAL A 453 -8.11 -2.77 10.42
CA VAL A 453 -8.78 -3.78 11.26
C VAL A 453 -7.87 -4.99 11.38
N VAL A 454 -7.48 -5.33 12.62
CA VAL A 454 -6.57 -6.43 12.96
C VAL A 454 -7.40 -7.62 13.44
N THR A 455 -7.68 -8.55 12.53
CA THR A 455 -8.48 -9.74 12.82
C THR A 455 -7.58 -10.91 13.23
N ARG A 456 -8.14 -12.00 13.77
CA ARG A 456 -7.42 -13.27 14.03
C ARG A 456 -7.55 -14.29 12.88
N TYR A 457 -8.08 -13.84 11.74
CA TYR A 457 -8.38 -14.67 10.57
C TYR A 457 -7.86 -13.92 9.33
N ASN A 458 -7.85 -14.56 8.16
CA ASN A 458 -7.01 -14.11 7.05
C ASN A 458 -7.66 -12.97 6.21
N ARG A 459 -8.18 -11.91 6.84
CA ARG A 459 -9.04 -10.86 6.23
C ARG A 459 -8.88 -9.48 6.87
N ASP A 460 -7.66 -8.98 6.97
CA ASP A 460 -7.45 -7.61 7.44
C ASP A 460 -7.81 -6.60 6.31
N SER A 461 -8.32 -5.43 6.69
CA SER A 461 -8.80 -4.40 5.75
C SER A 461 -8.25 -3.03 6.13
N ASP A 462 -7.84 -2.28 5.10
CA ASP A 462 -7.46 -0.87 5.23
C ASP A 462 -8.63 0.01 4.81
N VAL A 463 -9.03 0.92 5.69
CA VAL A 463 -10.13 1.84 5.46
C VAL A 463 -9.62 3.27 5.60
N ILE A 464 -9.62 4.00 4.48
CA ILE A 464 -9.19 5.40 4.43
C ILE A 464 -10.42 6.29 4.36
N PHE A 465 -10.58 7.13 5.37
CA PHE A 465 -11.70 8.04 5.53
C PHE A 465 -11.25 9.50 5.53
N ALA A 466 -12.03 10.34 4.85
CA ALA A 466 -12.03 11.78 5.07
C ALA A 466 -13.31 12.17 5.80
N GLY A 467 -13.25 13.18 6.66
CA GLY A 467 -14.39 13.56 7.50
C GLY A 467 -14.37 15.00 7.98
N ALA A 468 -15.40 15.36 8.71
CA ALA A 468 -15.51 16.63 9.42
C ALA A 468 -15.90 16.37 10.89
N GLY A 469 -15.20 17.06 11.80
CA GLY A 469 -15.44 17.03 13.24
C GLY A 469 -16.08 18.31 13.75
N TYR A 470 -16.97 18.20 14.73
CA TYR A 470 -17.60 19.31 15.45
C TYR A 470 -17.34 19.23 16.96
N ARG A 471 -16.62 20.22 17.49
CA ARG A 471 -16.20 20.36 18.90
C ARG A 471 -17.12 21.27 19.69
N PHE A 472 -17.44 20.86 20.93
CA PHE A 472 -18.34 21.56 21.86
C PHE A 472 -17.92 21.41 23.33
#